data_AF-A0A061FUS6-F1
#
_entry.id   AF-A0A061FUS6-F1
#
_cell.length_a   1.000
_cell.length_b   1.000
_cell.length_c   1.000
_cell.angle_alpha   90.00
_cell.angle_beta   90.00
_cell.angle_gamma   90.00
#
_symmetry.space_group_name_H-M   'P 1'
#
loop_
_entity.id
_entity.type
_entity.pdbx_description
1 polymer ?
#
loop_
_entity_poly.entity_id
_entity_poly.type
_entity_poly.pdbx_seq_one_letter_code
_entity_poly.pdbx_strand_id
1 'polypeptide(L)'
;MNVDNIGASELSVQNREILLELAGKRKKLKRLEKKDPEFSKFLESYENGLEKLRDEENFSDEDNTSDDGTQNPSKGSAILSKDKLLTSSALNTLCQLVREQRSISALTSLLNGYRAACHCGTEPSGLLDVDSCCGLQDSKTFSKILIFMLQEADNIFRGMLGISCSSCKKETILELKNTLKWKTMKPLIKSYLRSTLFLLNQVTDSEILAFSLVQLRASIIFFAAFRPLLHRLIKIAVHLWVTGEGCLASHSFLVIKHVASVFRSDCFNSCLIKTYKAFIGHCKFVDPVSSKHIQFLRNSFIELCSQDVPNSSSKAMVCVEQLAKILQMGLRAKKKEAVKRICSWQYTNCIDLWVSFISANIQDYDLKPLLYTIIQIINGVAVLFPGPRYLPLRLKCIQWLNNLSSSSGVFIPVASFALDILEYKTGKDNGKPGKDFNFSSSVKLPKHWLKSRNFQEKCVSSVIELLAMHFAQWSYHITFPELATIPLIRLRKFNETTTIESFRRVVKRFIDQVEQNIEFVQRKRDEVAFSPKDHQSVESFLQFEKSSANTRFTQYYKSIMEKAASRNLVMNQKISSMLQKKSKRKKQLLPNNTLHGGANNEVLEERKVDLSIDDGRDGKRVKKRKT
;
A
#
# COMPACT_ATOMS: atom_id res chain seq x y z
N MET A 1 -4.98 -47.01 -13.86
CA MET A 1 -4.79 -45.97 -14.90
C MET A 1 -6.13 -45.32 -15.19
N ASN A 2 -6.14 -44.00 -15.40
CA ASN A 2 -7.24 -43.12 -15.84
C ASN A 2 -8.19 -42.55 -14.76
N VAL A 3 -7.70 -41.60 -13.95
CA VAL A 3 -8.55 -40.57 -13.31
C VAL A 3 -8.01 -39.14 -13.57
N ASP A 4 -6.73 -38.96 -13.91
CA ASP A 4 -6.15 -37.63 -14.17
C ASP A 4 -6.42 -37.04 -15.57
N ASN A 5 -7.06 -37.78 -16.48
CA ASN A 5 -7.25 -37.34 -17.87
C ASN A 5 -8.55 -36.53 -18.11
N ILE A 6 -9.43 -36.44 -17.12
CA ILE A 6 -10.73 -35.76 -17.27
C ILE A 6 -10.60 -34.24 -17.04
N GLY A 7 -9.80 -33.80 -16.06
CA GLY A 7 -9.60 -32.39 -15.75
C GLY A 7 -8.78 -31.61 -16.79
N ALA A 8 -7.82 -32.27 -17.46
CA ALA A 8 -7.06 -31.68 -18.57
C ALA A 8 -7.93 -31.49 -19.82
N SER A 9 -8.89 -32.39 -20.04
CA SER A 9 -9.85 -32.31 -21.15
C SER A 9 -10.85 -31.15 -20.97
N GLU A 10 -11.38 -30.93 -19.76
CA GLU A 10 -12.32 -29.82 -19.50
C GLU A 10 -11.67 -28.44 -19.65
N LEU A 11 -10.43 -28.26 -19.18
CA LEU A 11 -9.68 -27.01 -19.36
C LEU A 11 -9.33 -26.74 -20.82
N SER A 12 -9.01 -27.79 -21.59
CA SER A 12 -8.78 -27.69 -23.04
C SER A 12 -10.04 -27.25 -23.80
N VAL A 13 -11.20 -27.80 -23.42
CA VAL A 13 -12.51 -27.44 -24.01
C VAL A 13 -12.87 -25.98 -23.67
N GLN A 14 -12.70 -25.54 -22.43
CA GLN A 14 -12.95 -24.14 -22.04
C GLN A 14 -12.02 -23.16 -22.79
N ASN A 15 -10.74 -23.50 -22.93
CA ASN A 15 -9.80 -22.66 -23.67
C ASN A 15 -10.17 -22.54 -25.15
N ARG A 16 -10.67 -23.62 -25.76
CA ARG A 16 -11.12 -23.62 -27.16
C ARG A 16 -12.38 -22.78 -27.35
N GLU A 17 -13.31 -22.82 -26.40
CA GLU A 17 -14.52 -22.01 -26.40
C GLU A 17 -14.21 -20.51 -26.24
N ILE A 18 -13.29 -20.16 -25.33
CA ILE A 18 -12.80 -18.78 -25.17
C ILE A 18 -12.14 -18.26 -26.46
N LEU A 19 -11.32 -19.08 -27.13
CA LEU A 19 -10.67 -18.70 -28.39
C LEU A 19 -11.69 -18.45 -29.51
N LEU A 20 -12.75 -19.26 -29.59
CA LEU A 20 -13.83 -19.07 -30.55
C LEU A 20 -14.64 -17.80 -30.25
N GLU A 21 -14.92 -17.51 -28.98
CA GLU A 21 -15.61 -16.28 -28.58
C GLU A 21 -14.77 -15.03 -28.89
N LEU A 22 -13.45 -15.09 -28.65
CA LEU A 22 -12.50 -14.03 -28.99
C LEU A 22 -12.39 -13.81 -30.50
N ALA A 23 -12.37 -14.87 -31.29
CA ALA A 23 -12.39 -14.78 -32.75
C ALA A 23 -13.69 -14.14 -33.26
N GLY A 24 -14.83 -14.49 -32.66
CA GLY A 24 -16.13 -13.87 -32.95
C GLY A 24 -16.17 -12.37 -32.60
N LYS A 25 -15.62 -11.99 -31.45
CA LYS A 25 -15.49 -10.57 -31.02
C LYS A 25 -14.56 -9.79 -31.95
N ARG A 26 -13.41 -10.35 -32.38
CA ARG A 26 -12.52 -9.72 -33.37
C ARG A 26 -13.20 -9.49 -34.72
N LYS A 27 -13.98 -10.46 -35.21
CA LYS A 27 -14.75 -10.30 -36.47
C LYS A 27 -15.83 -9.22 -36.36
N LYS A 28 -16.49 -9.09 -35.20
CA LYS A 28 -17.45 -8.00 -34.94
C LYS A 28 -16.74 -6.64 -34.89
N LEU A 29 -15.58 -6.55 -34.24
CA LEU A 29 -14.78 -5.33 -34.17
C LEU A 29 -14.37 -4.84 -35.57
N LYS A 30 -13.82 -5.72 -36.42
CA LYS A 30 -13.46 -5.39 -37.82
C LYS A 30 -14.65 -4.96 -38.68
N ARG A 31 -15.87 -5.40 -38.36
CA ARG A 31 -17.09 -4.96 -39.05
C ARG A 31 -17.56 -3.58 -38.56
N LEU A 32 -17.32 -3.23 -37.31
CA LEU A 32 -17.59 -1.89 -36.77
C LEU A 32 -16.57 -0.87 -37.29
N GLU A 33 -15.30 -1.25 -37.35
CA GLU A 33 -14.19 -0.44 -37.89
C GLU A 33 -14.45 -0.01 -39.35
N LYS A 34 -15.05 -0.89 -40.17
CA LYS A 34 -15.46 -0.56 -41.55
C LYS A 34 -16.72 0.29 -41.65
N LYS A 35 -17.59 0.29 -40.63
CA LYS A 35 -18.87 1.01 -40.65
C LYS A 35 -18.77 2.42 -40.07
N ASP A 36 -17.77 2.67 -39.22
CA ASP A 36 -17.61 3.95 -38.52
C ASP A 36 -16.13 4.37 -38.51
N PRO A 37 -15.72 5.26 -39.43
CA PRO A 37 -14.35 5.75 -39.50
C PRO A 37 -13.97 6.68 -38.32
N GLU A 38 -14.93 7.29 -37.63
CA GLU A 38 -14.64 8.04 -36.40
C GLU A 38 -14.35 7.11 -35.22
N PHE A 39 -15.06 5.98 -35.14
CA PHE A 39 -14.74 4.91 -34.19
C PHE A 39 -13.37 4.28 -34.45
N SER A 40 -12.96 4.15 -35.72
CA SER A 40 -11.61 3.70 -36.10
C SER A 40 -10.54 4.67 -35.60
N LYS A 41 -10.72 5.99 -35.81
CA LYS A 41 -9.83 7.02 -35.28
C LYS A 41 -9.79 7.04 -33.75
N PHE A 42 -10.94 6.77 -33.10
CA PHE A 42 -11.00 6.63 -31.64
C PHE A 42 -10.20 5.43 -31.13
N LEU A 43 -10.27 4.27 -31.80
CA LEU A 43 -9.47 3.10 -31.48
C LEU A 43 -7.97 3.33 -31.71
N GLU A 44 -7.58 3.92 -32.84
CA GLU A 44 -6.19 4.31 -33.12
C GLU A 44 -5.65 5.30 -32.08
N SER A 45 -6.48 6.26 -31.63
CA SER A 45 -6.08 7.20 -30.55
C SER A 45 -5.88 6.49 -29.20
N TYR A 46 -6.65 5.43 -28.94
CA TYR A 46 -6.53 4.61 -27.74
C TYR A 46 -5.34 3.64 -27.81
N GLU A 47 -5.05 3.11 -29.00
CA GLU A 47 -3.92 2.21 -29.28
C GLU A 47 -2.59 2.98 -29.23
N ASN A 48 -2.51 4.16 -29.85
CA ASN A 48 -1.37 5.09 -29.70
C ASN A 48 -1.18 5.57 -28.25
N GLY A 49 -2.28 5.71 -27.49
CA GLY A 49 -2.25 6.01 -26.05
C GLY A 49 -1.77 4.83 -25.19
N LEU A 50 -2.01 3.59 -25.64
CA LEU A 50 -1.53 2.35 -25.05
C LEU A 50 -0.09 2.03 -25.44
N GLU A 51 0.34 2.39 -26.65
CA GLU A 51 1.74 2.34 -27.09
C GLU A 51 2.59 3.34 -26.32
N LYS A 52 2.15 4.59 -26.10
CA LYS A 52 2.86 5.50 -25.17
C LYS A 52 2.96 4.98 -23.73
N LEU A 53 2.07 4.08 -23.30
CA LEU A 53 2.14 3.40 -21.99
C LEU A 53 2.95 2.10 -22.04
N ARG A 54 3.09 1.47 -23.21
CA ARG A 54 3.94 0.28 -23.44
C ARG A 54 5.37 0.63 -23.80
N ASP A 55 5.64 1.77 -24.43
CA ASP A 55 6.99 2.22 -24.77
C ASP A 55 7.78 2.65 -23.52
N GLU A 56 7.09 2.98 -22.41
CA GLU A 56 7.72 3.09 -21.08
C GLU A 56 7.89 1.72 -20.36
N GLU A 57 7.23 0.66 -20.84
CA GLU A 57 7.25 -0.70 -20.26
C GLU A 57 7.98 -1.75 -21.13
N ASN A 58 8.36 -1.41 -22.37
CA ASN A 58 9.16 -2.22 -23.28
C ASN A 58 10.64 -1.82 -23.17
N PHE A 59 11.27 -2.15 -22.05
CA PHE A 59 12.66 -2.57 -22.13
C PHE A 59 12.64 -4.05 -22.50
N SER A 60 12.77 -4.29 -23.80
CA SER A 60 13.06 -5.60 -24.37
C SER A 60 14.18 -6.28 -23.57
N ASP A 61 13.99 -7.56 -23.23
CA ASP A 61 15.07 -8.48 -22.85
C ASP A 61 15.94 -8.70 -24.10
N GLU A 62 16.76 -7.70 -24.43
CA GLU A 62 17.82 -7.79 -25.43
C GLU A 62 19.13 -7.60 -24.67
N ASP A 63 19.75 -8.72 -24.27
CA ASP A 63 21.15 -8.76 -23.84
C ASP A 63 21.73 -10.16 -24.13
N ASN A 64 21.51 -10.64 -25.36
CA ASN A 64 22.40 -11.56 -26.06
C ASN A 64 23.21 -10.76 -27.09
N THR A 65 24.09 -9.88 -26.63
CA THR A 65 25.22 -9.45 -27.45
C THR A 65 26.49 -9.98 -26.81
N SER A 66 26.91 -11.13 -27.35
CA SER A 66 28.28 -11.60 -27.34
C SER A 66 29.17 -10.50 -27.96
N ASP A 67 29.94 -9.82 -27.12
CA ASP A 67 31.13 -9.10 -27.56
C ASP A 67 32.33 -9.94 -27.09
N ASP A 68 32.63 -10.98 -27.88
CA ASP A 68 33.87 -11.72 -27.81
C ASP A 68 34.91 -10.96 -28.63
N GLY A 69 35.67 -10.12 -27.94
CA GLY A 69 36.88 -9.48 -28.46
C GLY A 69 38.12 -10.07 -27.81
N THR A 70 38.28 -11.40 -27.82
CA THR A 70 39.49 -12.06 -27.34
C THR A 70 40.55 -12.11 -28.45
N GLN A 71 41.44 -11.12 -28.48
CA GLN A 71 42.74 -11.30 -29.15
C GLN A 71 43.60 -12.26 -28.30
N ASN A 72 43.97 -13.38 -28.90
CA ASN A 72 44.99 -14.30 -28.40
C ASN A 72 46.32 -13.57 -28.14
N PRO A 73 47.03 -13.96 -27.06
CA PRO A 73 48.40 -14.40 -27.25
C PRO A 73 48.68 -15.75 -26.57
N SER A 74 49.20 -16.66 -27.39
CA SER A 74 50.20 -17.69 -27.12
C SER A 74 50.37 -18.24 -25.69
N LYS A 75 50.05 -19.54 -25.58
CA LYS A 75 50.76 -20.63 -24.87
C LYS A 75 51.47 -20.31 -23.54
N GLY A 76 50.95 -20.95 -22.49
CA GLY A 76 51.78 -21.54 -21.44
C GLY A 76 51.35 -21.23 -20.00
N SER A 77 50.34 -21.95 -19.49
CA SER A 77 50.28 -22.38 -18.08
C SER A 77 49.00 -23.19 -17.82
N ALA A 78 49.19 -24.48 -17.56
CA ALA A 78 48.30 -25.46 -16.92
C ALA A 78 46.80 -25.13 -16.76
N ILE A 79 46.01 -25.85 -17.55
CA ILE A 79 44.57 -26.11 -17.34
C ILE A 79 44.41 -26.79 -15.98
N LEU A 80 43.83 -26.10 -14.99
CA LEU A 80 43.28 -26.74 -13.80
C LEU A 80 41.87 -27.25 -14.14
N SER A 81 41.80 -28.57 -14.28
CA SER A 81 40.64 -29.43 -14.50
C SER A 81 39.34 -28.95 -13.84
N LYS A 82 38.27 -28.99 -14.64
CA LYS A 82 36.89 -28.56 -14.40
C LYS A 82 36.09 -29.37 -13.36
N ASP A 83 36.76 -30.14 -12.49
CA ASP A 83 36.12 -31.17 -11.66
C ASP A 83 36.74 -31.27 -10.24
N LYS A 84 36.86 -30.13 -9.56
CA LYS A 84 37.21 -30.12 -8.13
C LYS A 84 35.96 -29.89 -7.28
N LEU A 85 35.43 -30.99 -6.75
CA LEU A 85 34.50 -31.04 -5.63
C LEU A 85 34.94 -30.05 -4.54
N LEU A 86 34.10 -29.05 -4.26
CA LEU A 86 34.30 -28.07 -3.20
C LEU A 86 34.00 -28.72 -1.83
N THR A 87 34.99 -29.35 -1.21
CA THR A 87 34.90 -29.85 0.17
C THR A 87 34.81 -28.69 1.17
N SER A 88 34.16 -28.87 2.32
CA SER A 88 34.05 -27.80 3.36
C SER A 88 35.40 -27.28 3.85
N SER A 89 36.49 -28.06 3.76
CA SER A 89 37.85 -27.63 4.07
C SER A 89 38.43 -26.72 2.99
N ALA A 90 38.25 -27.06 1.71
CA ALA A 90 38.67 -26.24 0.58
C ALA A 90 37.94 -24.88 0.55
N LEU A 91 36.67 -24.84 0.96
CA LEU A 91 35.91 -23.61 1.13
C LEU A 91 36.53 -22.70 2.19
N ASN A 92 36.90 -23.24 3.36
CA ASN A 92 37.52 -22.44 4.42
C ASN A 92 38.87 -21.86 3.97
N THR A 93 39.69 -22.63 3.25
CA THR A 93 40.95 -22.15 2.67
C THR A 93 40.70 -21.04 1.65
N LEU A 94 39.69 -21.16 0.78
CA LEU A 94 39.32 -20.10 -0.16
C LEU A 94 38.85 -18.83 0.56
N CYS A 95 38.02 -18.96 1.59
CA CYS A 95 37.56 -17.85 2.41
C CYS A 95 38.73 -17.11 3.08
N GLN A 96 39.73 -17.84 3.58
CA GLN A 96 40.94 -17.26 4.19
C GLN A 96 41.82 -16.55 3.15
N LEU A 97 42.07 -17.18 2.00
CA LEU A 97 42.86 -16.61 0.91
C LEU A 97 42.25 -15.31 0.35
N VAL A 98 40.93 -15.21 0.32
CA VAL A 98 40.24 -13.99 -0.12
C VAL A 98 40.31 -12.88 0.94
N ARG A 99 40.22 -13.22 2.23
CA ARG A 99 40.30 -12.24 3.35
C ARG A 99 41.71 -11.69 3.54
N GLU A 100 42.71 -12.57 3.57
CA GLU A 100 44.08 -12.22 3.95
C GLU A 100 44.95 -11.82 2.75
N GLN A 101 44.82 -12.54 1.63
CA GLN A 101 45.73 -12.39 0.48
C GLN A 101 45.08 -11.69 -0.73
N ARG A 102 43.79 -11.31 -0.64
CA ARG A 102 43.02 -10.64 -1.71
C ARG A 102 43.19 -11.31 -3.09
N SER A 103 43.24 -12.64 -3.11
CA SER A 103 43.45 -13.42 -4.35
C SER A 103 42.24 -13.36 -5.28
N ILE A 104 42.46 -12.87 -6.51
CA ILE A 104 41.43 -12.77 -7.56
C ILE A 104 40.95 -14.16 -8.01
N SER A 105 41.86 -15.14 -8.09
CA SER A 105 41.53 -16.52 -8.51
C SER A 105 40.62 -17.20 -7.48
N ALA A 106 40.94 -17.06 -6.19
CA ALA A 106 40.12 -17.62 -5.11
C ALA A 106 38.72 -16.99 -5.07
N LEU A 107 38.64 -15.66 -5.25
CA LEU A 107 37.36 -14.94 -5.35
C LEU A 107 36.52 -15.39 -6.55
N THR A 108 37.16 -15.65 -7.69
CA THR A 108 36.46 -16.11 -8.90
C THR A 108 35.84 -17.49 -8.68
N SER A 109 36.60 -18.43 -8.09
CA SER A 109 36.08 -19.76 -7.74
C SER A 109 34.92 -19.68 -6.74
N LEU A 110 35.03 -18.79 -5.74
CA LEU A 110 34.00 -18.59 -4.73
C LEU A 110 32.72 -17.96 -5.32
N LEU A 111 32.86 -17.01 -6.24
CA LEU A 111 31.73 -16.41 -6.97
C LEU A 111 31.04 -17.40 -7.90
N ASN A 112 31.78 -18.31 -8.53
CA ASN A 112 31.20 -19.39 -9.31
C ASN A 112 30.39 -20.35 -8.42
N GLY A 113 30.93 -20.71 -7.25
CA GLY A 113 30.19 -21.48 -6.23
C GLY A 113 28.95 -20.75 -5.73
N TYR A 114 29.04 -19.44 -5.49
CA TYR A 114 27.91 -18.59 -5.08
C TYR A 114 26.82 -18.51 -6.15
N ARG A 115 27.22 -18.33 -7.41
CA ARG A 115 26.30 -18.36 -8.54
C ARG A 115 25.56 -19.70 -8.59
N ALA A 116 26.28 -20.82 -8.53
CA ALA A 116 25.67 -22.15 -8.48
C ALA A 116 24.68 -22.26 -7.30
N ALA A 117 25.08 -21.84 -6.09
CA ALA A 117 24.23 -21.84 -4.91
C ALA A 117 22.94 -21.01 -5.06
N CYS A 118 23.00 -19.86 -5.73
CA CYS A 118 21.82 -19.03 -6.01
C CYS A 118 20.86 -19.65 -7.03
N HIS A 119 21.35 -20.55 -7.88
CA HIS A 119 20.57 -21.26 -8.91
C HIS A 119 20.12 -22.67 -8.48
N CYS A 120 20.60 -23.18 -7.34
CA CYS A 120 20.16 -24.47 -6.81
C CYS A 120 18.67 -24.43 -6.44
N GLY A 121 17.85 -25.11 -7.25
CA GLY A 121 16.41 -25.30 -7.00
C GLY A 121 15.45 -24.72 -8.06
N THR A 122 15.95 -24.17 -9.18
CA THR A 122 15.12 -23.42 -10.15
C THR A 122 14.77 -24.14 -11.46
N GLU A 123 15.03 -25.43 -11.64
CA GLU A 123 14.72 -26.14 -12.91
C GLU A 123 13.47 -27.04 -12.78
N PRO A 124 12.30 -26.63 -13.31
CA PRO A 124 11.24 -27.55 -13.70
C PRO A 124 11.40 -27.94 -15.19
N SER A 125 11.86 -29.17 -15.41
CA SER A 125 11.75 -29.98 -16.65
C SER A 125 12.42 -29.50 -17.96
N GLY A 126 13.29 -30.37 -18.51
CA GLY A 126 13.37 -30.61 -19.95
C GLY A 126 14.72 -30.35 -20.65
N LEU A 127 15.54 -31.41 -20.74
CA LEU A 127 16.56 -31.64 -21.78
C LEU A 127 17.64 -30.56 -21.97
N LEU A 128 18.61 -30.50 -21.03
CA LEU A 128 20.07 -30.37 -21.27
C LEU A 128 20.79 -30.29 -19.91
N ASP A 129 21.72 -31.23 -19.70
CA ASP A 129 22.74 -31.32 -18.63
C ASP A 129 22.31 -31.21 -17.16
N VAL A 130 21.71 -32.30 -16.68
CA VAL A 130 21.57 -32.67 -15.25
C VAL A 130 22.94 -32.86 -14.55
N ASP A 131 24.05 -32.95 -15.28
CA ASP A 131 25.39 -33.17 -14.71
C ASP A 131 26.10 -31.89 -14.20
N SER A 132 25.63 -30.69 -14.52
CA SER A 132 26.30 -29.45 -14.04
C SER A 132 25.89 -29.01 -12.63
N CYS A 133 24.82 -29.59 -12.06
CA CYS A 133 24.30 -29.24 -10.73
C CYS A 133 24.74 -30.21 -9.61
N CYS A 134 25.43 -31.32 -9.93
CA CYS A 134 25.73 -32.40 -8.98
C CYS A 134 27.19 -32.45 -8.47
N GLY A 135 27.95 -31.35 -8.54
CA GLY A 135 29.36 -31.30 -8.07
C GLY A 135 29.58 -30.82 -6.62
N LEU A 136 28.53 -30.52 -5.86
CA LEU A 136 28.61 -29.99 -4.49
C LEU A 136 27.69 -30.82 -3.57
N GLN A 137 28.24 -31.85 -2.93
CA GLN A 137 27.46 -32.85 -2.19
C GLN A 137 26.82 -32.38 -0.87
N ASP A 138 27.11 -31.17 -0.36
CA ASP A 138 26.66 -30.75 0.97
C ASP A 138 25.76 -29.50 0.95
N SER A 139 24.48 -29.66 1.29
CA SER A 139 23.53 -28.56 1.60
C SER A 139 24.12 -27.54 2.60
N LYS A 140 24.95 -28.04 3.54
CA LYS A 140 25.70 -27.22 4.50
C LYS A 140 26.79 -26.37 3.84
N THR A 141 27.45 -26.88 2.82
CA THR A 141 28.50 -26.17 2.08
C THR A 141 27.89 -25.06 1.23
N PHE A 142 26.75 -25.31 0.56
CA PHE A 142 26.01 -24.27 -0.17
C PHE A 142 25.56 -23.12 0.74
N SER A 143 24.96 -23.45 1.88
CA SER A 143 24.50 -22.46 2.86
C SER A 143 25.66 -21.60 3.38
N LYS A 144 26.83 -22.23 3.64
CA LYS A 144 28.05 -21.52 4.03
C LYS A 144 28.56 -20.57 2.95
N ILE A 145 28.62 -21.00 1.67
CA ILE A 145 29.02 -20.13 0.55
C ILE A 145 28.06 -18.95 0.43
N LEU A 146 26.75 -19.21 0.49
CA LEU A 146 25.71 -18.19 0.36
C LEU A 146 25.85 -17.12 1.46
N ILE A 147 25.94 -17.54 2.73
CA ILE A 147 26.08 -16.64 3.87
C ILE A 147 27.39 -15.86 3.78
N PHE A 148 28.51 -16.54 3.53
CA PHE A 148 29.82 -15.89 3.45
C PHE A 148 29.86 -14.81 2.36
N MET A 149 29.38 -15.13 1.16
CA MET A 149 29.40 -14.18 0.05
C MET A 149 28.40 -13.05 0.23
N LEU A 150 27.24 -13.30 0.82
CA LEU A 150 26.34 -12.22 1.19
C LEU A 150 26.99 -11.28 2.21
N GLN A 151 27.68 -11.79 3.24
CA GLN A 151 28.27 -10.96 4.30
C GLN A 151 29.53 -10.20 3.87
N GLU A 152 30.44 -10.84 3.15
CA GLU A 152 31.79 -10.32 2.94
C GLU A 152 32.04 -9.71 1.56
N ALA A 153 31.15 -9.92 0.58
CA ALA A 153 31.41 -9.46 -0.78
C ALA A 153 31.68 -7.95 -0.86
N ASP A 154 30.92 -7.12 -0.14
CA ASP A 154 31.15 -5.66 -0.09
C ASP A 154 32.56 -5.34 0.43
N ASN A 155 32.96 -5.92 1.56
CA ASN A 155 34.27 -5.72 2.18
C ASN A 155 35.41 -6.16 1.26
N ILE A 156 35.26 -7.31 0.59
CA ILE A 156 36.24 -7.86 -0.34
C ILE A 156 36.40 -6.91 -1.54
N PHE A 157 35.30 -6.49 -2.17
CA PHE A 157 35.35 -5.58 -3.31
C PHE A 157 35.95 -4.23 -2.94
N ARG A 158 35.56 -3.65 -1.79
CA ARG A 158 36.13 -2.39 -1.29
C ARG A 158 37.63 -2.53 -1.00
N GLY A 159 38.03 -3.60 -0.32
CA GLY A 159 39.44 -3.88 -0.02
C GLY A 159 40.30 -4.01 -1.27
N MET A 160 39.81 -4.72 -2.30
CA MET A 160 40.53 -4.89 -3.57
C MET A 160 40.60 -3.61 -4.41
N LEU A 161 39.57 -2.76 -4.33
CA LEU A 161 39.54 -1.46 -5.02
C LEU A 161 40.21 -0.34 -4.22
N GLY A 162 40.61 -0.58 -2.97
CA GLY A 162 41.18 0.44 -2.08
C GLY A 162 40.17 1.50 -1.64
N ILE A 163 38.88 1.18 -1.66
CA ILE A 163 37.79 2.09 -1.26
C ILE A 163 37.63 1.99 0.26
N SER A 164 37.56 3.12 0.96
CA SER A 164 37.25 3.12 2.38
C SER A 164 35.84 2.57 2.64
N CYS A 165 35.67 1.82 3.72
CA CYS A 165 34.34 1.32 4.13
C CYS A 165 33.34 2.46 4.42
N SER A 166 33.83 3.68 4.68
CA SER A 166 33.02 4.88 4.90
C SER A 166 32.60 5.64 3.63
N SER A 167 33.17 5.33 2.46
CA SER A 167 32.80 6.06 1.23
C SER A 167 31.50 5.52 0.63
N CYS A 168 30.46 6.35 0.65
CA CYS A 168 29.15 6.10 0.04
C CYS A 168 28.89 6.94 -1.21
N LYS A 169 29.91 7.62 -1.75
CA LYS A 169 29.77 8.51 -2.90
C LYS A 169 29.80 7.71 -4.20
N LYS A 170 28.78 7.87 -5.05
CA LYS A 170 28.73 7.23 -6.38
C LYS A 170 29.90 7.68 -7.26
N GLU A 171 30.39 8.90 -7.03
CA GLU A 171 31.48 9.54 -7.75
C GLU A 171 32.77 8.70 -7.65
N THR A 172 33.06 8.10 -6.50
CA THR A 172 34.22 7.23 -6.29
C THR A 172 34.25 6.04 -7.26
N ILE A 173 33.10 5.43 -7.55
CA ILE A 173 33.03 4.32 -8.51
C ILE A 173 33.14 4.84 -9.95
N LEU A 174 32.59 6.02 -10.24
CA LEU A 174 32.68 6.64 -11.57
C LEU A 174 34.12 7.02 -11.92
N GLU A 175 34.88 7.55 -10.97
CA GLU A 175 36.30 7.88 -11.11
C GLU A 175 37.17 6.64 -11.33
N LEU A 176 36.85 5.54 -10.63
CA LEU A 176 37.59 4.29 -10.74
C LEU A 176 37.37 3.55 -12.07
N LYS A 177 36.36 3.92 -12.88
CA LYS A 177 36.01 3.21 -14.13
C LYS A 177 37.16 3.04 -15.11
N ASN A 178 38.10 3.99 -15.12
CA ASN A 178 39.21 4.01 -16.06
C ASN A 178 40.45 3.24 -15.56
N THR A 179 40.43 2.73 -14.32
CA THR A 179 41.58 2.03 -13.73
C THR A 179 41.65 0.56 -14.17
N LEU A 180 42.89 0.03 -14.29
CA LEU A 180 43.12 -1.39 -14.59
C LEU A 180 42.49 -2.31 -13.53
N LYS A 181 42.56 -1.93 -12.25
CA LYS A 181 41.93 -2.64 -11.13
C LYS A 181 40.42 -2.78 -11.31
N TRP A 182 39.76 -1.72 -11.77
CA TRP A 182 38.33 -1.77 -12.07
C TRP A 182 38.00 -2.71 -13.23
N LYS A 183 38.79 -2.70 -14.31
CA LYS A 183 38.57 -3.59 -15.45
C LYS A 183 38.58 -5.07 -15.03
N THR A 184 39.49 -5.46 -14.14
CA THR A 184 39.56 -6.83 -13.59
C THR A 184 38.41 -7.15 -12.64
N MET A 185 38.01 -6.20 -11.77
CA MET A 185 36.99 -6.43 -10.75
C MET A 185 35.54 -6.31 -11.25
N LYS A 186 35.31 -5.49 -12.29
CA LYS A 186 33.98 -5.25 -12.89
C LYS A 186 33.20 -6.54 -13.20
N PRO A 187 33.74 -7.56 -13.89
CA PRO A 187 32.98 -8.80 -14.15
C PRO A 187 32.63 -9.57 -12.88
N LEU A 188 33.51 -9.59 -11.89
CA LEU A 188 33.29 -10.29 -10.61
C LEU A 188 32.16 -9.63 -9.80
N ILE A 189 32.19 -8.31 -9.70
CA ILE A 189 31.13 -7.51 -9.07
C ILE A 189 29.81 -7.71 -9.82
N LYS A 190 29.82 -7.66 -11.17
CA LYS A 190 28.63 -7.89 -11.99
C LYS A 190 28.04 -9.28 -11.73
N SER A 191 28.87 -10.30 -11.59
CA SER A 191 28.44 -11.68 -11.28
C SER A 191 27.74 -11.75 -9.92
N TYR A 192 28.36 -11.20 -8.88
CA TYR A 192 27.75 -11.13 -7.55
C TYR A 192 26.39 -10.43 -7.54
N LEU A 193 26.31 -9.23 -8.13
CA LEU A 193 25.07 -8.46 -8.17
C LEU A 193 23.98 -9.18 -8.94
N ARG A 194 24.30 -9.79 -10.09
CA ARG A 194 23.34 -10.58 -10.88
C ARG A 194 22.83 -11.80 -10.11
N SER A 195 23.72 -12.57 -9.48
CA SER A 195 23.35 -13.75 -8.70
C SER A 195 22.50 -13.39 -7.48
N THR A 196 22.83 -12.30 -6.77
CA THR A 196 22.05 -11.83 -5.63
C THR A 196 20.65 -11.36 -6.06
N LEU A 197 20.55 -10.62 -7.18
CA LEU A 197 19.26 -10.21 -7.73
C LEU A 197 18.42 -11.39 -8.23
N PHE A 198 19.07 -12.46 -8.72
CA PHE A 198 18.39 -13.69 -9.06
C PHE A 198 17.84 -14.38 -7.81
N LEU A 199 18.65 -14.53 -6.77
CA LEU A 199 18.25 -15.10 -5.47
C LEU A 199 17.01 -14.39 -4.90
N LEU A 200 17.00 -13.05 -4.92
CA LEU A 200 15.86 -12.25 -4.43
C LEU A 200 14.54 -12.48 -5.17
N ASN A 201 14.58 -12.98 -6.41
CA ASN A 201 13.38 -13.31 -7.18
C ASN A 201 12.89 -14.73 -6.95
N GLN A 202 13.79 -15.66 -6.59
CA GLN A 202 13.47 -17.08 -6.48
C GLN A 202 13.12 -17.51 -5.06
N VAL A 203 13.74 -16.90 -4.06
CA VAL A 203 13.53 -17.29 -2.67
C VAL A 203 12.21 -16.73 -2.16
N THR A 204 11.43 -17.58 -1.46
CA THR A 204 10.17 -17.20 -0.81
C THR A 204 10.32 -16.96 0.69
N ASP A 205 11.43 -17.39 1.29
CA ASP A 205 11.71 -17.21 2.71
C ASP A 205 11.99 -15.74 3.04
N SER A 206 11.18 -15.17 3.94
CA SER A 206 11.22 -13.75 4.31
C SER A 206 12.52 -13.35 5.00
N GLU A 207 13.12 -14.22 5.80
CA GLU A 207 14.35 -13.94 6.54
C GLU A 207 15.55 -13.93 5.61
N ILE A 208 15.63 -14.91 4.70
CA ILE A 208 16.70 -14.98 3.69
C ILE A 208 16.61 -13.77 2.74
N LEU A 209 15.40 -13.39 2.31
CA LEU A 209 15.19 -12.20 1.50
C LEU A 209 15.60 -10.91 2.24
N ALA A 210 15.18 -10.76 3.50
CA ALA A 210 15.54 -9.60 4.31
C ALA A 210 17.05 -9.51 4.53
N PHE A 211 17.69 -10.62 4.87
CA PHE A 211 19.15 -10.72 5.03
C PHE A 211 19.88 -10.35 3.74
N SER A 212 19.46 -10.92 2.60
CA SER A 212 20.04 -10.65 1.29
C SER A 212 19.91 -9.17 0.90
N LEU A 213 18.76 -8.53 1.19
CA LEU A 213 18.56 -7.10 0.97
C LEU A 213 19.47 -6.23 1.84
N VAL A 214 19.66 -6.59 3.12
CA VAL A 214 20.58 -5.87 4.02
C VAL A 214 21.99 -5.86 3.45
N GLN A 215 22.47 -7.01 2.99
CA GLN A 215 23.81 -7.13 2.44
C GLN A 215 23.94 -6.44 1.08
N LEU A 216 22.93 -6.58 0.22
CA LEU A 216 22.92 -5.89 -1.07
C LEU A 216 22.88 -4.36 -0.91
N ARG A 217 22.25 -3.85 0.16
CA ARG A 217 22.23 -2.42 0.52
C ARG A 217 23.62 -1.89 0.90
N ALA A 218 24.48 -2.71 1.50
CA ALA A 218 25.87 -2.32 1.77
C ALA A 218 26.67 -2.15 0.47
N SER A 219 26.41 -3.04 -0.50
CA SER A 219 27.02 -3.06 -1.83
C SER A 219 26.43 -2.06 -2.84
N ILE A 220 25.56 -1.13 -2.40
CA ILE A 220 24.72 -0.35 -3.33
C ILE A 220 25.53 0.53 -4.28
N ILE A 221 26.69 1.03 -3.85
CA ILE A 221 27.52 1.94 -4.64
C ILE A 221 28.00 1.30 -5.95
N PHE A 222 28.17 -0.03 -5.97
CA PHE A 222 28.66 -0.75 -7.14
C PHE A 222 27.66 -0.74 -8.30
N PHE A 223 26.37 -0.52 -8.02
CA PHE A 223 25.35 -0.33 -9.04
C PHE A 223 25.56 0.92 -9.90
N ALA A 224 26.41 1.88 -9.48
CA ALA A 224 26.78 3.05 -10.29
C ALA A 224 27.36 2.69 -11.66
N ALA A 225 27.97 1.51 -11.76
CA ALA A 225 28.52 1.01 -13.02
C ALA A 225 27.55 0.16 -13.84
N PHE A 226 26.38 -0.21 -13.30
CA PHE A 226 25.45 -1.17 -13.89
C PHE A 226 24.00 -0.67 -13.82
N ARG A 227 23.65 0.35 -14.62
CA ARG A 227 22.29 0.94 -14.63
C ARG A 227 21.16 -0.08 -14.84
N PRO A 228 21.26 -1.07 -15.75
CA PRO A 228 20.19 -2.07 -15.91
C PRO A 228 19.95 -2.90 -14.63
N LEU A 229 21.02 -3.27 -13.93
CA LEU A 229 20.93 -3.99 -12.65
C LEU A 229 20.32 -3.12 -11.55
N LEU A 230 20.60 -1.81 -11.56
CA LEU A 230 20.01 -0.86 -10.62
C LEU A 230 18.49 -0.75 -10.84
N HIS A 231 18.03 -0.63 -12.08
CA HIS A 231 16.59 -0.61 -12.37
C HIS A 231 15.91 -1.93 -11.99
N ARG A 232 16.59 -3.06 -12.20
CA ARG A 232 16.11 -4.37 -11.72
C ARG A 232 16.01 -4.41 -10.20
N LEU A 233 17.02 -3.91 -9.48
CA LEU A 233 16.98 -3.80 -8.01
C LEU A 233 15.79 -2.96 -7.53
N ILE A 234 15.55 -1.79 -8.12
CA ILE A 234 14.42 -0.94 -7.76
C ILE A 234 13.10 -1.70 -7.96
N LYS A 235 12.93 -2.42 -9.08
CA LYS A 235 11.72 -3.21 -9.35
C LYS A 235 11.48 -4.29 -8.30
N ILE A 236 12.53 -5.04 -7.94
CA ILE A 236 12.47 -6.11 -6.93
C ILE A 236 12.16 -5.52 -5.54
N ALA A 237 12.90 -4.48 -5.14
CA ALA A 237 12.72 -3.85 -3.84
C ALA A 237 11.31 -3.24 -3.70
N VAL A 238 10.77 -2.60 -4.74
CA VAL A 238 9.39 -2.07 -4.73
C VAL A 238 8.36 -3.20 -4.62
N HIS A 239 8.59 -4.34 -5.29
CA HIS A 239 7.71 -5.50 -5.18
C HIS A 239 7.70 -6.05 -3.74
N LEU A 240 8.89 -6.36 -3.19
CA LEU A 240 9.06 -6.90 -1.84
C LEU A 240 8.64 -5.91 -0.74
N TRP A 241 8.75 -4.61 -0.99
CA TRP A 241 8.24 -3.58 -0.10
C TRP A 241 6.71 -3.68 0.06
N VAL A 242 5.99 -3.90 -1.04
CA VAL A 242 4.53 -4.02 -1.03
C VAL A 242 4.05 -5.39 -0.56
N THR A 243 4.68 -6.47 -1.01
CA THR A 243 4.23 -7.85 -0.74
C THR A 243 4.80 -8.43 0.55
N GLY A 244 5.96 -7.96 0.99
CA GLY A 244 6.59 -8.41 2.22
C GLY A 244 5.85 -7.90 3.46
N GLU A 245 5.91 -8.68 4.54
CA GLU A 245 5.42 -8.27 5.86
C GLU A 245 6.60 -8.02 6.81
N GLY A 246 6.41 -7.14 7.80
CA GLY A 246 7.36 -6.90 8.88
C GLY A 246 8.75 -6.45 8.40
N CYS A 247 9.79 -7.22 8.78
CA CYS A 247 11.18 -6.90 8.49
C CYS A 247 11.48 -6.82 6.98
N LEU A 248 10.88 -7.67 6.17
CA LEU A 248 11.16 -7.71 4.73
C LEU A 248 10.75 -6.40 4.04
N ALA A 249 9.57 -5.88 4.35
CA ALA A 249 9.08 -4.62 3.82
C ALA A 249 9.97 -3.43 4.25
N SER A 250 10.39 -3.43 5.52
CA SER A 250 11.29 -2.42 6.08
C SER A 250 12.65 -2.39 5.36
N HIS A 251 13.31 -3.53 5.22
CA HIS A 251 14.61 -3.60 4.54
C HIS A 251 14.48 -3.27 3.04
N SER A 252 13.40 -3.68 2.39
CA SER A 252 13.10 -3.32 1.00
C SER A 252 12.96 -1.80 0.85
N PHE A 253 12.25 -1.14 1.77
CA PHE A 253 12.14 0.31 1.78
C PHE A 253 13.50 1.00 2.00
N LEU A 254 14.31 0.52 2.93
CA LEU A 254 15.66 1.07 3.18
C LEU A 254 16.55 0.97 1.93
N VAL A 255 16.41 -0.09 1.13
CA VAL A 255 17.09 -0.20 -0.18
C VAL A 255 16.60 0.90 -1.13
N ILE A 256 15.27 1.07 -1.29
CA ILE A 256 14.69 2.11 -2.16
C ILE A 256 15.19 3.50 -1.73
N LYS A 257 15.12 3.81 -0.43
CA LYS A 257 15.56 5.07 0.15
C LYS A 257 17.06 5.32 -0.08
N HIS A 258 17.88 4.27 0.07
CA HIS A 258 19.33 4.37 -0.15
C HIS A 258 19.66 4.59 -1.63
N VAL A 259 18.98 3.89 -2.56
CA VAL A 259 19.12 4.12 -4.01
C VAL A 259 18.76 5.56 -4.35
N ALA A 260 17.61 6.03 -3.87
CA ALA A 260 17.11 7.37 -4.14
C ALA A 260 18.10 8.47 -3.67
N SER A 261 18.71 8.26 -2.50
CA SER A 261 19.71 9.17 -1.92
C SER A 261 21.06 9.16 -2.66
N VAL A 262 21.59 7.98 -3.00
CA VAL A 262 22.92 7.83 -3.61
C VAL A 262 22.91 8.24 -5.09
N PHE A 263 21.89 7.84 -5.85
CA PHE A 263 21.88 8.00 -7.30
C PHE A 263 21.23 9.30 -7.81
N ARG A 264 20.48 10.02 -6.96
CA ARG A 264 19.81 11.31 -7.23
C ARG A 264 18.88 11.28 -8.46
N SER A 265 18.54 12.46 -9.00
CA SER A 265 17.42 12.83 -9.88
C SER A 265 16.78 11.72 -10.72
N ASP A 266 17.55 11.00 -11.54
CA ASP A 266 17.01 9.99 -12.46
C ASP A 266 16.43 8.78 -11.71
N CYS A 267 17.16 8.30 -10.70
CA CYS A 267 16.74 7.17 -9.88
C CYS A 267 15.68 7.58 -8.85
N PHE A 268 15.79 8.79 -8.29
CA PHE A 268 14.79 9.33 -7.36
C PHE A 268 13.40 9.37 -8.00
N ASN A 269 13.29 9.93 -9.21
CA ASN A 269 12.03 9.95 -9.97
C ASN A 269 11.50 8.55 -10.26
N SER A 270 12.38 7.63 -10.67
CA SER A 270 12.01 6.24 -10.93
C SER A 270 11.49 5.54 -9.66
N CYS A 271 12.16 5.74 -8.52
CA CYS A 271 11.76 5.23 -7.22
C CYS A 271 10.38 5.78 -6.83
N LEU A 272 10.16 7.11 -6.91
CA LEU A 272 8.87 7.71 -6.59
C LEU A 272 7.73 7.13 -7.43
N ILE A 273 7.89 7.10 -8.76
CA ILE A 273 6.82 6.66 -9.67
C ILE A 273 6.50 5.17 -9.43
N LYS A 274 7.53 4.31 -9.35
CA LYS A 274 7.33 2.87 -9.16
C LYS A 274 6.71 2.57 -7.79
N THR A 275 7.18 3.23 -6.73
CA THR A 275 6.67 3.07 -5.36
C THR A 275 5.22 3.54 -5.26
N TYR A 276 4.87 4.69 -5.86
CA TYR A 276 3.49 5.19 -5.92
C TYR A 276 2.57 4.22 -6.67
N LYS A 277 2.95 3.79 -7.89
CA LYS A 277 2.15 2.83 -8.68
C LYS A 277 1.93 1.52 -7.92
N ALA A 278 2.96 0.99 -7.26
CA ALA A 278 2.88 -0.23 -6.49
C ALA A 278 1.97 -0.09 -5.25
N PHE A 279 2.07 1.03 -4.52
CA PHE A 279 1.20 1.34 -3.39
C PHE A 279 -0.29 1.40 -3.79
N ILE A 280 -0.60 2.11 -4.88
CA ILE A 280 -1.99 2.20 -5.38
C ILE A 280 -2.49 0.87 -5.93
N GLY A 281 -1.60 0.07 -6.54
CA GLY A 281 -1.89 -1.31 -6.94
C GLY A 281 -2.31 -2.19 -5.75
N HIS A 282 -1.60 -2.07 -4.63
CA HIS A 282 -1.89 -2.81 -3.39
C HIS A 282 -3.18 -2.36 -2.71
N CYS A 283 -3.51 -1.06 -2.77
CA CYS A 283 -4.72 -0.50 -2.17
C CYS A 283 -6.04 -0.92 -2.86
N LYS A 284 -6.02 -1.78 -3.89
CA LYS A 284 -7.23 -2.32 -4.54
C LYS A 284 -8.08 -3.16 -3.61
N PHE A 285 -7.44 -3.94 -2.74
CA PHE A 285 -8.10 -4.86 -1.83
C PHE A 285 -7.61 -4.57 -0.41
N VAL A 286 -8.49 -4.03 0.44
CA VAL A 286 -8.17 -3.75 1.85
C VAL A 286 -8.87 -4.78 2.72
N ASP A 287 -8.09 -5.60 3.40
CA ASP A 287 -8.55 -6.47 4.48
C ASP A 287 -8.27 -5.74 5.81
N PRO A 288 -9.13 -5.83 6.84
CA PRO A 288 -8.82 -5.37 8.19
C PRO A 288 -7.40 -5.72 8.70
N VAL A 289 -6.83 -6.85 8.29
CA VAL A 289 -5.45 -7.25 8.66
C VAL A 289 -4.38 -6.41 7.93
N SER A 290 -4.63 -5.98 6.70
CA SER A 290 -3.67 -5.21 5.89
C SER A 290 -3.60 -3.72 6.26
N SER A 291 -4.47 -3.22 7.14
CA SER A 291 -4.50 -1.79 7.50
C SER A 291 -3.18 -1.28 8.12
N LYS A 292 -2.51 -2.08 8.96
CA LYS A 292 -1.23 -1.68 9.56
C LYS A 292 -0.11 -1.64 8.53
N HIS A 293 -0.10 -2.61 7.62
CA HIS A 293 0.86 -2.66 6.51
C HIS A 293 0.66 -1.48 5.56
N ILE A 294 -0.58 -1.18 5.16
CA ILE A 294 -0.89 -0.01 4.32
C ILE A 294 -0.43 1.30 4.99
N GLN A 295 -0.60 1.42 6.31
CA GLN A 295 -0.09 2.57 7.06
C GLN A 295 1.45 2.64 7.01
N PHE A 296 2.14 1.51 7.17
CA PHE A 296 3.59 1.44 7.01
C PHE A 296 4.04 1.86 5.60
N LEU A 297 3.39 1.34 4.55
CA LEU A 297 3.68 1.71 3.15
C LEU A 297 3.46 3.22 2.94
N ARG A 298 2.35 3.76 3.41
CA ARG A 298 2.04 5.20 3.31
C ARG A 298 3.12 6.04 3.97
N ASN A 299 3.49 5.74 5.22
CA ASN A 299 4.49 6.48 5.97
C ASN A 299 5.89 6.38 5.30
N SER A 300 6.26 5.19 4.83
CA SER A 300 7.51 4.96 4.11
C SER A 300 7.57 5.77 2.81
N PHE A 301 6.48 5.80 2.03
CA PHE A 301 6.43 6.62 0.82
C PHE A 301 6.55 8.12 1.13
N ILE A 302 5.89 8.59 2.19
CA ILE A 302 6.00 9.99 2.61
C ILE A 302 7.44 10.34 3.01
N GLU A 303 8.12 9.44 3.73
CA GLU A 303 9.54 9.60 4.08
C GLU A 303 10.43 9.70 2.83
N LEU A 304 10.15 8.90 1.78
CA LEU A 304 10.84 9.01 0.49
C LEU A 304 10.57 10.36 -0.19
N CYS A 305 9.30 10.80 -0.25
CA CYS A 305 8.94 12.09 -0.82
C CYS A 305 9.57 13.27 -0.08
N SER A 306 9.75 13.14 1.23
CA SER A 306 10.31 14.20 2.07
C SER A 306 11.82 14.39 1.89
N GLN A 307 12.51 13.50 1.14
CA GLN A 307 13.92 13.69 0.78
C GLN A 307 14.12 14.79 -0.27
N ASP A 308 13.13 15.02 -1.13
CA ASP A 308 13.12 16.07 -2.15
C ASP A 308 11.67 16.52 -2.36
N VAL A 309 11.23 17.42 -1.49
CA VAL A 309 9.86 17.96 -1.48
C VAL A 309 9.54 18.73 -2.76
N PRO A 310 10.42 19.58 -3.33
CA PRO A 310 10.15 20.27 -4.59
C PRO A 310 9.84 19.33 -5.77
N ASN A 311 10.63 18.27 -5.95
CA ASN A 311 10.38 17.33 -7.04
C ASN A 311 9.15 16.44 -6.74
N SER A 312 9.01 15.99 -5.49
CA SER A 312 7.87 15.18 -5.07
C SER A 312 6.55 15.93 -5.17
N SER A 313 6.52 17.23 -4.87
CA SER A 313 5.33 18.08 -4.97
C SER A 313 4.90 18.28 -6.42
N SER A 314 5.84 18.40 -7.36
CA SER A 314 5.53 18.42 -8.79
C SER A 314 4.82 17.14 -9.24
N LYS A 315 5.31 15.96 -8.82
CA LYS A 315 4.65 14.68 -9.11
C LYS A 315 3.31 14.54 -8.37
N ALA A 316 3.21 15.06 -7.15
CA ALA A 316 1.99 15.11 -6.37
C ALA A 316 0.89 15.89 -7.09
N MET A 317 1.22 17.07 -7.63
CA MET A 317 0.28 17.92 -8.37
C MET A 317 -0.35 17.17 -9.54
N VAL A 318 0.45 16.49 -10.35
CA VAL A 318 -0.07 15.67 -11.47
C VAL A 318 -1.05 14.60 -10.98
N CYS A 319 -0.74 13.93 -9.86
CA CYS A 319 -1.62 12.92 -9.27
C CYS A 319 -2.92 13.53 -8.73
N VAL A 320 -2.82 14.66 -8.03
CA VAL A 320 -3.96 15.37 -7.44
C VAL A 320 -4.87 15.95 -8.53
N GLU A 321 -4.33 16.46 -9.62
CA GLU A 321 -5.10 16.88 -10.80
C GLU A 321 -5.88 15.72 -11.42
N GLN A 322 -5.29 14.52 -11.49
CA GLN A 322 -6.02 13.33 -11.95
C GLN A 322 -7.17 12.97 -11.02
N LEU A 323 -6.97 13.06 -9.69
CA LEU A 323 -8.05 12.86 -8.72
C LEU A 323 -9.17 13.89 -8.90
N ALA A 324 -8.82 15.16 -9.15
CA ALA A 324 -9.77 16.23 -9.42
C ALA A 324 -10.57 15.98 -10.70
N LYS A 325 -9.93 15.56 -11.79
CA LYS A 325 -10.60 15.22 -13.06
C LYS A 325 -11.64 14.10 -12.86
N ILE A 326 -11.28 13.04 -12.13
CA ILE A 326 -12.22 11.94 -11.81
C ILE A 326 -13.41 12.46 -10.99
N LEU A 327 -13.16 13.33 -10.01
CA LEU A 327 -14.21 13.94 -9.18
C LEU A 327 -15.15 14.81 -10.01
N GLN A 328 -14.61 15.66 -10.89
CA GLN A 328 -15.41 16.51 -11.78
C GLN A 328 -16.31 15.68 -12.70
N MET A 329 -15.83 14.55 -13.23
CA MET A 329 -16.66 13.61 -14.00
C MET A 329 -17.79 13.00 -13.16
N GLY A 330 -17.55 12.74 -11.87
CA GLY A 330 -18.57 12.25 -10.94
C GLY A 330 -19.64 13.31 -10.62
N LEU A 331 -19.22 14.54 -10.33
CA LEU A 331 -20.11 15.65 -9.96
C LEU A 331 -20.93 16.18 -11.14
N ARG A 332 -20.28 16.51 -12.27
CA ARG A 332 -20.93 17.17 -13.41
C ARG A 332 -21.66 16.18 -14.32
N ALA A 333 -20.98 15.11 -14.72
CA ALA A 333 -21.50 14.17 -15.70
C ALA A 333 -22.30 13.00 -15.09
N LYS A 334 -22.41 12.93 -13.75
CA LYS A 334 -23.08 11.85 -12.99
C LYS A 334 -22.72 10.44 -13.48
N LYS A 335 -21.51 10.26 -14.02
CA LYS A 335 -21.06 8.99 -14.59
C LYS A 335 -20.93 7.95 -13.48
N LYS A 336 -21.75 6.88 -13.54
CA LYS A 336 -21.77 5.81 -12.52
C LYS A 336 -20.38 5.21 -12.27
N GLU A 337 -19.57 5.08 -13.31
CA GLU A 337 -18.20 4.57 -13.21
C GLU A 337 -17.26 5.49 -12.43
N ALA A 338 -17.36 6.81 -12.63
CA ALA A 338 -16.58 7.79 -11.88
C ALA A 338 -16.95 7.75 -10.40
N VAL A 339 -18.26 7.71 -10.09
CA VAL A 339 -18.75 7.57 -8.70
C VAL A 339 -18.25 6.28 -8.05
N LYS A 340 -18.22 5.16 -8.79
CA LYS A 340 -17.67 3.89 -8.29
C LYS A 340 -16.16 3.98 -8.03
N ARG A 341 -15.41 4.66 -8.91
CA ARG A 341 -13.97 4.90 -8.71
C ARG A 341 -13.68 5.79 -7.51
N ILE A 342 -14.45 6.85 -7.30
CA ILE A 342 -14.30 7.74 -6.13
C ILE A 342 -14.61 6.97 -4.84
N CYS A 343 -15.64 6.13 -4.84
CA CYS A 343 -16.00 5.26 -3.73
C CYS A 343 -15.14 3.96 -3.66
N SER A 344 -13.87 4.03 -4.05
CA SER A 344 -12.92 2.92 -3.96
C SER A 344 -11.86 3.15 -2.89
N TRP A 345 -11.28 2.06 -2.39
CA TRP A 345 -10.14 2.12 -1.48
C TRP A 345 -8.93 2.79 -2.11
N GLN A 346 -8.70 2.57 -3.40
CA GLN A 346 -7.58 3.22 -4.09
C GLN A 346 -7.71 4.74 -4.03
N TYR A 347 -8.86 5.28 -4.41
CA TYR A 347 -9.09 6.73 -4.40
C TYR A 347 -9.01 7.31 -2.98
N THR A 348 -9.57 6.61 -2.00
CA THR A 348 -9.52 7.00 -0.58
C THR A 348 -8.07 7.02 -0.06
N ASN A 349 -7.28 5.98 -0.33
CA ASN A 349 -5.87 5.91 0.07
C ASN A 349 -4.99 6.91 -0.69
N CYS A 350 -5.30 7.24 -1.95
CA CYS A 350 -4.61 8.31 -2.67
C CYS A 350 -4.79 9.67 -1.96
N ILE A 351 -6.02 10.02 -1.58
CA ILE A 351 -6.29 11.27 -0.86
C ILE A 351 -5.55 11.25 0.47
N ASP A 352 -5.69 10.18 1.23
CA ASP A 352 -5.05 10.00 2.54
C ASP A 352 -3.52 10.13 2.48
N LEU A 353 -2.90 9.58 1.45
CA LEU A 353 -1.46 9.70 1.17
C LEU A 353 -1.06 11.17 0.99
N TRP A 354 -1.73 11.90 0.09
CA TRP A 354 -1.38 13.29 -0.21
C TRP A 354 -1.73 14.24 0.93
N VAL A 355 -2.82 14.00 1.66
CA VAL A 355 -3.13 14.70 2.91
C VAL A 355 -1.99 14.53 3.92
N SER A 356 -1.51 13.30 4.10
CA SER A 356 -0.43 13.00 5.05
C SER A 356 0.91 13.61 4.61
N PHE A 357 1.21 13.61 3.30
CA PHE A 357 2.40 14.26 2.73
C PHE A 357 2.39 15.78 2.97
N ILE A 358 1.26 16.43 2.69
CA ILE A 358 1.11 17.88 2.91
C ILE A 358 1.24 18.17 4.41
N SER A 359 0.52 17.44 5.26
CA SER A 359 0.57 17.65 6.70
C SER A 359 1.97 17.49 7.31
N ALA A 360 2.81 16.64 6.72
CA ALA A 360 4.18 16.44 7.19
C ALA A 360 5.17 17.53 6.72
N ASN A 361 4.89 18.25 5.63
CA ASN A 361 5.87 19.12 4.96
C ASN A 361 5.41 20.60 4.79
N ILE A 362 4.15 20.93 5.08
CA ILE A 362 3.58 22.28 4.85
C ILE A 362 4.21 23.38 5.73
N GLN A 363 4.85 23.02 6.85
CA GLN A 363 5.51 23.99 7.73
C GLN A 363 6.83 24.50 7.14
N ASP A 364 7.56 23.62 6.44
CA ASP A 364 8.90 23.93 5.92
C ASP A 364 8.90 24.30 4.43
N TYR A 365 7.82 23.97 3.70
CA TYR A 365 7.74 24.13 2.24
C TYR A 365 6.43 24.78 1.80
N ASP A 366 6.49 25.58 0.72
CA ASP A 366 5.29 26.15 0.10
C ASP A 366 4.51 25.09 -0.69
N LEU A 367 3.57 24.43 -0.01
CA LEU A 367 2.64 23.48 -0.59
C LEU A 367 1.22 24.04 -0.67
N LYS A 368 1.03 25.36 -0.59
CA LYS A 368 -0.29 26.02 -0.60
C LYS A 368 -1.14 25.63 -1.83
N PRO A 369 -0.61 25.59 -3.08
CA PRO A 369 -1.40 25.18 -4.24
C PRO A 369 -1.97 23.77 -4.07
N LEU A 370 -1.12 22.81 -3.65
CA LEU A 370 -1.49 21.42 -3.42
C LEU A 370 -2.50 21.29 -2.27
N LEU A 371 -2.31 22.06 -1.19
CA LEU A 371 -3.22 22.14 -0.04
C LEU A 371 -4.62 22.58 -0.48
N TYR A 372 -4.76 23.68 -1.22
CA TYR A 372 -6.06 24.17 -1.63
C TYR A 372 -6.75 23.22 -2.61
N THR A 373 -6.02 22.63 -3.55
CA THR A 373 -6.60 21.64 -4.48
C THR A 373 -7.09 20.40 -3.74
N ILE A 374 -6.33 19.87 -2.78
CA ILE A 374 -6.77 18.69 -2.03
C ILE A 374 -8.00 18.99 -1.15
N ILE A 375 -8.08 20.18 -0.54
CA ILE A 375 -9.26 20.63 0.23
C ILE A 375 -10.50 20.66 -0.67
N GLN A 376 -10.38 21.22 -1.88
CA GLN A 376 -11.49 21.25 -2.85
C GLN A 376 -11.94 19.83 -3.24
N ILE A 377 -11.00 18.91 -3.45
CA ILE A 377 -11.31 17.50 -3.74
C ILE A 377 -12.07 16.87 -2.57
N ILE A 378 -11.57 17.02 -1.34
CA ILE A 378 -12.20 16.44 -0.15
C ILE A 378 -13.62 16.99 0.06
N ASN A 379 -13.80 18.31 -0.09
CA ASN A 379 -15.11 18.95 -0.03
C ASN A 379 -16.07 18.40 -1.10
N GLY A 380 -15.60 18.27 -2.34
CA GLY A 380 -16.41 17.71 -3.42
C GLY A 380 -16.78 16.24 -3.19
N VAL A 381 -15.89 15.43 -2.59
CA VAL A 381 -16.20 14.05 -2.18
C VAL A 381 -17.27 14.05 -1.08
N ALA A 382 -17.14 14.90 -0.06
CA ALA A 382 -18.12 14.99 1.03
C ALA A 382 -19.53 15.37 0.52
N VAL A 383 -19.61 16.29 -0.46
CA VAL A 383 -20.86 16.71 -1.10
C VAL A 383 -21.44 15.63 -2.03
N LEU A 384 -20.59 14.89 -2.76
CA LEU A 384 -21.03 13.85 -3.68
C LEU A 384 -21.71 12.67 -2.97
N PHE A 385 -21.33 12.37 -1.72
CA PHE A 385 -21.83 11.24 -0.96
C PHE A 385 -22.58 11.66 0.32
N PRO A 386 -23.75 12.32 0.21
CA PRO A 386 -24.40 12.88 1.39
C PRO A 386 -25.05 11.82 2.28
N GLY A 387 -25.43 10.67 1.70
CA GLY A 387 -26.29 9.68 2.35
C GLY A 387 -25.62 8.84 3.46
N PRO A 388 -26.41 8.29 4.40
CA PRO A 388 -25.94 7.60 5.60
C PRO A 388 -25.10 6.34 5.33
N ARG A 389 -25.22 5.74 4.14
CA ARG A 389 -24.40 4.59 3.74
C ARG A 389 -22.92 4.92 3.57
N TYR A 390 -22.59 6.19 3.32
CA TYR A 390 -21.22 6.65 3.13
C TYR A 390 -20.66 7.33 4.38
N LEU A 391 -21.27 7.09 5.55
CA LEU A 391 -20.79 7.62 6.83
C LEU A 391 -19.27 7.41 7.02
N PRO A 392 -18.66 6.22 6.79
CA PRO A 392 -17.22 6.07 6.97
C PRO A 392 -16.39 7.01 6.10
N LEU A 393 -16.77 7.17 4.82
CA LEU A 393 -16.10 8.07 3.89
C LEU A 393 -16.28 9.54 4.32
N ARG A 394 -17.46 9.94 4.77
CA ARG A 394 -17.70 11.30 5.28
C ARG A 394 -16.88 11.60 6.53
N LEU A 395 -16.82 10.66 7.47
CA LEU A 395 -15.98 10.79 8.67
C LEU A 395 -14.51 10.95 8.26
N LYS A 396 -14.03 10.16 7.28
CA LYS A 396 -12.68 10.31 6.74
C LYS A 396 -12.43 11.68 6.11
N CYS A 397 -13.38 12.21 5.34
CA CYS A 397 -13.26 13.55 4.76
C CYS A 397 -13.07 14.61 5.86
N ILE A 398 -13.88 14.57 6.91
CA ILE A 398 -13.78 15.52 8.03
C ILE A 398 -12.46 15.34 8.78
N GLN A 399 -12.00 14.10 8.99
CA GLN A 399 -10.69 13.81 9.59
C GLN A 399 -9.54 14.40 8.77
N TRP A 400 -9.56 14.24 7.44
CA TRP A 400 -8.55 14.82 6.56
C TRP A 400 -8.56 16.35 6.63
N LEU A 401 -9.73 16.98 6.58
CA LEU A 401 -9.84 18.44 6.69
C LEU A 401 -9.33 18.96 8.04
N ASN A 402 -9.69 18.29 9.15
CA ASN A 402 -9.15 18.64 10.47
C ASN A 402 -7.63 18.48 10.55
N ASN A 403 -7.07 17.42 9.95
CA ASN A 403 -5.62 17.20 9.93
C ASN A 403 -4.88 18.27 9.12
N LEU A 404 -5.40 18.61 7.93
CA LEU A 404 -4.88 19.70 7.11
C LEU A 404 -4.95 21.05 7.84
N SER A 405 -6.07 21.32 8.51
CA SER A 405 -6.25 22.56 9.28
C SER A 405 -5.24 22.67 10.42
N SER A 406 -5.05 21.57 11.16
CA SER A 406 -4.08 21.50 12.27
C SER A 406 -2.62 21.67 11.82
N SER A 407 -2.26 21.12 10.67
CA SER A 407 -0.86 21.13 10.19
C SER A 407 -0.49 22.42 9.46
N SER A 408 -1.42 22.99 8.69
CA SER A 408 -1.20 24.23 7.93
C SER A 408 -1.47 25.51 8.73
N GLY A 409 -2.17 25.42 9.86
CA GLY A 409 -2.66 26.60 10.59
C GLY A 409 -3.77 27.36 9.86
N VAL A 410 -4.26 26.85 8.72
CA VAL A 410 -5.36 27.47 7.97
C VAL A 410 -6.69 27.00 8.52
N PHE A 411 -7.62 27.94 8.75
CA PHE A 411 -8.98 27.60 9.14
C PHE A 411 -9.73 26.88 8.01
N ILE A 412 -10.20 25.67 8.29
CA ILE A 412 -11.02 24.88 7.36
C ILE A 412 -12.37 24.58 8.03
N PRO A 413 -13.50 25.09 7.49
CA PRO A 413 -14.80 24.91 8.10
C PRO A 413 -15.30 23.47 7.91
N VAL A 414 -15.38 22.70 8.99
CA VAL A 414 -15.88 21.31 8.96
C VAL A 414 -17.21 21.11 9.67
N ALA A 415 -17.66 22.10 10.44
CA ALA A 415 -18.76 21.93 11.37
C ALA A 415 -20.07 21.54 10.67
N SER A 416 -20.39 22.16 9.52
CA SER A 416 -21.58 21.81 8.74
C SER A 416 -21.56 20.34 8.30
N PHE A 417 -20.44 19.85 7.77
CA PHE A 417 -20.32 18.45 7.33
C PHE A 417 -20.52 17.44 8.47
N ALA A 418 -20.05 17.79 9.68
CA ALA A 418 -20.23 16.97 10.87
C ALA A 418 -21.69 17.02 11.35
N LEU A 419 -22.29 18.20 11.43
CA LEU A 419 -23.66 18.38 11.94
C LEU A 419 -24.71 17.75 11.02
N ASP A 420 -24.51 17.75 9.71
CA ASP A 420 -25.40 17.09 8.74
C ASP A 420 -25.54 15.57 9.00
N ILE A 421 -24.57 14.94 9.67
CA ILE A 421 -24.64 13.52 10.06
C ILE A 421 -25.71 13.29 11.13
N LEU A 422 -25.96 14.28 11.99
CA LEU A 422 -27.00 14.20 13.02
C LEU A 422 -28.41 14.32 12.43
N GLU A 423 -28.55 14.86 11.22
CA GLU A 423 -29.83 15.05 10.53
C GLU A 423 -30.27 13.82 9.72
N TYR A 424 -29.53 12.71 9.80
CA TYR A 424 -29.91 11.47 9.14
C TYR A 424 -31.23 10.93 9.66
N LYS A 425 -32.20 10.80 8.74
CA LYS A 425 -33.46 10.08 8.97
C LYS A 425 -33.18 8.59 9.17
N THR A 426 -32.85 8.20 10.39
CA THR A 426 -32.82 6.80 10.79
C THR A 426 -34.25 6.33 11.00
N GLY A 427 -34.65 5.20 10.40
CA GLY A 427 -35.97 4.62 10.63
C GLY A 427 -36.22 4.31 12.11
N LYS A 428 -37.47 3.98 12.48
CA LYS A 428 -37.80 3.57 13.86
C LYS A 428 -36.82 2.50 14.35
N ASP A 429 -36.25 2.72 15.54
CA ASP A 429 -35.34 1.80 16.19
C ASP A 429 -36.06 0.47 16.45
N ASN A 430 -35.47 -0.63 15.99
CA ASN A 430 -36.01 -1.97 16.24
C ASN A 430 -35.50 -2.55 17.57
N GLY A 431 -34.74 -1.79 18.37
CA GLY A 431 -34.25 -2.18 19.69
C GLY A 431 -33.16 -3.27 19.69
N LYS A 432 -32.83 -3.84 18.53
CA LYS A 432 -31.84 -4.91 18.40
C LYS A 432 -30.44 -4.31 18.14
N PRO A 433 -29.41 -4.66 18.94
CA PRO A 433 -28.04 -4.29 18.63
C PRO A 433 -27.67 -4.90 17.26
N GLY A 434 -27.25 -4.05 16.32
CA GLY A 434 -26.84 -4.50 14.99
C GLY A 434 -25.60 -5.39 15.09
N LYS A 435 -25.43 -6.34 14.16
CA LYS A 435 -24.21 -7.16 14.07
C LYS A 435 -22.97 -6.27 14.01
N ASP A 436 -21.94 -6.60 14.79
CA ASP A 436 -20.68 -5.85 14.81
C ASP A 436 -20.10 -5.74 13.40
N PHE A 437 -19.82 -4.51 12.97
CA PHE A 437 -19.30 -4.18 11.66
C PHE A 437 -18.06 -3.32 11.79
N ASN A 438 -17.01 -3.63 11.02
CA ASN A 438 -15.78 -2.86 11.09
C ASN A 438 -15.88 -1.55 10.29
N PHE A 439 -15.93 -0.43 11.00
CA PHE A 439 -15.94 0.92 10.42
C PHE A 439 -14.64 1.27 9.70
N SER A 440 -13.51 0.76 10.18
CA SER A 440 -12.20 1.14 9.66
C SER A 440 -11.88 0.49 8.31
N SER A 441 -12.56 -0.62 7.98
CA SER A 441 -12.32 -1.41 6.77
C SER A 441 -13.49 -1.38 5.78
N SER A 442 -14.36 -0.35 5.83
CA SER A 442 -15.37 -0.15 4.79
C SER A 442 -15.55 1.30 4.36
N VAL A 443 -15.55 1.53 3.05
CA VAL A 443 -15.95 2.82 2.45
C VAL A 443 -17.49 2.99 2.45
N LYS A 444 -18.25 1.88 2.51
CA LYS A 444 -19.71 1.88 2.34
C LYS A 444 -20.41 0.86 3.25
N LEU A 445 -21.36 1.36 4.04
CA LEU A 445 -22.11 0.55 5.00
C LEU A 445 -23.22 -0.31 4.35
N PRO A 446 -23.44 -1.54 4.86
CA PRO A 446 -24.61 -2.36 4.52
C PRO A 446 -25.94 -1.69 4.89
N LYS A 447 -27.01 -1.94 4.11
CA LYS A 447 -28.34 -1.31 4.35
C LYS A 447 -28.93 -1.67 5.72
N HIS A 448 -28.76 -2.91 6.16
CA HIS A 448 -29.34 -3.40 7.41
C HIS A 448 -28.78 -2.66 8.64
N TRP A 449 -27.56 -2.15 8.54
CA TRP A 449 -26.87 -1.50 9.66
C TRP A 449 -27.41 -0.09 9.94
N LEU A 450 -27.97 0.59 8.92
CA LEU A 450 -28.47 1.97 9.01
C LEU A 450 -29.66 2.14 9.96
N LYS A 451 -30.37 1.06 10.27
CA LYS A 451 -31.52 1.05 11.19
C LYS A 451 -31.14 0.63 12.62
N SER A 452 -29.87 0.29 12.85
CA SER A 452 -29.42 -0.21 14.15
C SER A 452 -29.14 0.94 15.11
N ARG A 453 -29.37 0.70 16.41
CA ARG A 453 -28.96 1.62 17.48
C ARG A 453 -27.46 1.92 17.46
N ASN A 454 -26.63 0.93 17.15
CA ASN A 454 -25.18 1.08 17.00
C ASN A 454 -24.81 2.12 15.92
N PHE A 455 -25.61 2.28 14.87
CA PHE A 455 -25.40 3.33 13.86
C PHE A 455 -25.64 4.72 14.41
N GLN A 456 -26.74 4.93 15.11
CA GLN A 456 -27.05 6.21 15.74
C GLN A 456 -26.01 6.60 16.78
N GLU A 457 -25.61 5.66 17.65
CA GLU A 457 -24.54 5.85 18.63
C GLU A 457 -23.22 6.22 17.95
N LYS A 458 -22.88 5.56 16.84
CA LYS A 458 -21.67 5.86 16.08
C LYS A 458 -21.75 7.23 15.42
N CYS A 459 -22.89 7.64 14.87
CA CYS A 459 -23.09 8.98 14.33
C CYS A 459 -22.84 10.05 15.41
N VAL A 460 -23.56 9.98 16.53
CA VAL A 460 -23.44 10.98 17.61
C VAL A 460 -22.01 11.02 18.14
N SER A 461 -21.43 9.88 18.52
CA SER A 461 -20.06 9.86 19.05
C SER A 461 -19.02 10.39 18.06
N SER A 462 -19.11 10.02 16.78
CA SER A 462 -18.15 10.49 15.77
C SER A 462 -18.30 11.99 15.49
N VAL A 463 -19.52 12.54 15.52
CA VAL A 463 -19.73 13.98 15.37
C VAL A 463 -19.10 14.75 16.53
N ILE A 464 -19.29 14.29 17.77
CA ILE A 464 -18.67 14.89 18.95
C ILE A 464 -17.14 14.81 18.86
N GLU A 465 -16.58 13.65 18.49
CA GLU A 465 -15.13 13.48 18.30
C GLU A 465 -14.55 14.46 17.26
N LEU A 466 -15.21 14.60 16.10
CA LEU A 466 -14.74 15.45 15.01
C LEU A 466 -14.89 16.94 15.31
N LEU A 467 -16.00 17.36 15.95
CA LEU A 467 -16.20 18.73 16.38
C LEU A 467 -15.27 19.10 17.53
N ALA A 468 -15.03 18.18 18.48
CA ALA A 468 -14.08 18.40 19.56
C ALA A 468 -12.66 18.61 19.00
N MET A 469 -12.24 17.79 18.01
CA MET A 469 -10.98 17.98 17.31
C MET A 469 -10.90 19.33 16.60
N HIS A 470 -11.97 19.72 15.90
CA HIS A 470 -12.02 21.03 15.23
C HIS A 470 -11.93 22.18 16.23
N PHE A 471 -12.75 22.20 17.27
CA PHE A 471 -12.76 23.26 18.27
C PHE A 471 -11.50 23.32 19.11
N ALA A 472 -10.85 22.19 19.40
CA ALA A 472 -9.59 22.19 20.15
C ALA A 472 -8.49 22.99 19.45
N GLN A 473 -8.43 22.91 18.10
CA GLN A 473 -7.46 23.66 17.29
C GLN A 473 -7.61 25.18 17.43
N TRP A 474 -8.84 25.64 17.61
CA TRP A 474 -9.20 27.06 17.66
C TRP A 474 -9.57 27.54 19.07
N SER A 475 -9.40 26.69 20.09
CA SER A 475 -9.92 26.91 21.45
C SER A 475 -9.38 28.16 22.15
N TYR A 476 -8.18 28.60 21.78
CA TYR A 476 -7.54 29.82 22.27
C TYR A 476 -7.72 31.01 21.33
N HIS A 477 -8.35 30.80 20.17
CA HIS A 477 -8.46 31.84 19.17
C HIS A 477 -9.45 32.92 19.58
N ILE A 478 -9.10 34.20 19.41
CA ILE A 478 -9.95 35.34 19.81
C ILE A 478 -11.35 35.31 19.15
N THR A 479 -11.46 34.66 17.99
CA THR A 479 -12.71 34.46 17.23
C THR A 479 -13.44 33.14 17.55
N PHE A 480 -13.00 32.40 18.57
CA PHE A 480 -13.64 31.15 18.98
C PHE A 480 -15.14 31.30 19.30
N PRO A 481 -15.60 32.37 20.00
CA PRO A 481 -17.02 32.59 20.25
C PRO A 481 -17.86 32.61 18.97
N GLU A 482 -17.40 33.33 17.94
CA GLU A 482 -18.07 33.44 16.65
C GLU A 482 -18.04 32.09 15.90
N LEU A 483 -16.90 31.39 15.94
CA LEU A 483 -16.71 30.07 15.31
C LEU A 483 -17.68 29.02 15.90
N ALA A 484 -17.88 29.03 17.22
CA ALA A 484 -18.70 28.05 17.93
C ALA A 484 -20.22 28.34 17.87
N THR A 485 -20.62 29.57 17.50
CA THR A 485 -22.02 30.03 17.57
C THR A 485 -22.99 29.17 16.76
N ILE A 486 -22.77 29.03 15.45
CA ILE A 486 -23.67 28.26 14.57
C ILE A 486 -23.71 26.77 14.95
N PRO A 487 -22.57 26.09 15.21
CA PRO A 487 -22.58 24.73 15.71
C PRO A 487 -23.39 24.55 17.00
N LEU A 488 -23.27 25.47 17.97
CA LEU A 488 -24.03 25.39 19.22
C LEU A 488 -25.53 25.51 19.01
N ILE A 489 -25.98 26.37 18.10
CA ILE A 489 -27.41 26.49 17.76
C ILE A 489 -27.93 25.15 17.20
N ARG A 490 -27.21 24.54 16.25
CA ARG A 490 -27.64 23.24 15.66
C ARG A 490 -27.58 22.10 16.69
N LEU A 491 -26.58 22.09 17.57
CA LEU A 491 -26.47 21.10 18.65
C LEU A 491 -27.58 21.23 19.69
N ARG A 492 -27.95 22.46 20.08
CA ARG A 492 -29.09 22.70 20.98
C ARG A 492 -30.40 22.20 20.37
N LYS A 493 -30.65 22.54 19.10
CA LYS A 493 -31.81 22.03 18.37
C LYS A 493 -31.84 20.50 18.31
N PHE A 494 -30.69 19.84 18.08
CA PHE A 494 -30.61 18.38 18.14
C PHE A 494 -30.93 17.86 19.54
N ASN A 495 -30.39 18.49 20.59
CA ASN A 495 -30.60 18.10 21.99
C ASN A 495 -32.05 18.24 22.46
N GLU A 496 -32.81 19.17 21.88
CA GLU A 496 -34.25 19.37 22.14
C GLU A 496 -35.12 18.38 21.36
N THR A 497 -34.72 18.03 20.13
CA THR A 497 -35.49 17.15 19.25
C THR A 497 -35.23 15.66 19.45
N THR A 498 -34.08 15.30 20.05
CA THR A 498 -33.72 13.91 20.32
C THR A 498 -34.57 13.31 21.43
N THR A 499 -35.14 12.12 21.19
CA THR A 499 -35.91 11.36 22.20
C THR A 499 -35.05 10.42 23.05
N ILE A 500 -33.81 10.17 22.62
CA ILE A 500 -32.90 9.20 23.24
C ILE A 500 -32.02 9.90 24.30
N GLU A 501 -32.32 9.65 25.57
CA GLU A 501 -31.66 10.31 26.72
C GLU A 501 -30.14 10.09 26.78
N SER A 502 -29.63 8.95 26.30
CA SER A 502 -28.18 8.72 26.23
C SER A 502 -27.48 9.67 25.26
N PHE A 503 -28.12 10.05 24.15
CA PHE A 503 -27.55 10.99 23.18
C PHE A 503 -27.65 12.41 23.71
N ARG A 504 -28.79 12.74 24.32
CA ARG A 504 -29.04 14.04 24.96
C ARG A 504 -27.95 14.38 25.97
N ARG A 505 -27.65 13.46 26.89
CA ARG A 505 -26.59 13.65 27.91
C ARG A 505 -25.21 13.91 27.30
N VAL A 506 -24.83 13.17 26.26
CA VAL A 506 -23.52 13.31 25.61
C VAL A 506 -23.41 14.65 24.88
N VAL A 507 -24.45 15.04 24.13
CA VAL A 507 -24.47 16.30 23.38
C VAL A 507 -24.55 17.49 24.33
N LYS A 508 -25.40 17.45 25.37
CA LYS A 508 -25.49 18.50 26.38
C LYS A 508 -24.16 18.74 27.08
N ARG A 509 -23.48 17.66 27.52
CA ARG A 509 -22.14 17.77 28.09
C ARG A 509 -21.14 18.44 27.15
N PHE A 510 -21.21 18.14 25.84
CA PHE A 510 -20.33 18.78 24.86
C PHE A 510 -20.65 20.27 24.70
N ILE A 511 -21.93 20.63 24.61
CA ILE A 511 -22.41 22.03 24.57
C ILE A 511 -21.86 22.81 25.77
N ASP A 512 -22.04 22.28 26.99
CA ASP A 512 -21.62 22.96 28.22
C ASP A 512 -20.09 23.20 28.24
N GLN A 513 -19.29 22.27 27.70
CA GLN A 513 -17.84 22.43 27.61
C GLN A 513 -17.43 23.50 26.58
N VAL A 514 -18.14 23.60 25.47
CA VAL A 514 -17.87 24.63 24.46
C VAL A 514 -18.29 26.01 25.00
N GLU A 515 -19.44 26.12 25.67
CA GLU A 515 -19.91 27.36 26.30
C GLU A 515 -18.93 27.88 27.37
N GLN A 516 -18.41 26.99 28.23
CA GLN A 516 -17.34 27.34 29.18
C GLN A 516 -16.07 27.87 28.49
N ASN A 517 -15.72 27.33 27.32
CA ASN A 517 -14.58 27.82 26.56
C ASN A 517 -14.86 29.17 25.91
N ILE A 518 -16.10 29.42 25.47
CA ILE A 518 -16.53 30.74 24.99
C ILE A 518 -16.36 31.78 26.10
N GLU A 519 -16.87 31.52 27.30
CA GLU A 519 -16.74 32.43 28.45
C GLU A 519 -15.28 32.67 28.85
N PHE A 520 -14.43 31.63 28.75
CA PHE A 520 -12.99 31.77 28.97
C PHE A 520 -12.36 32.73 27.95
N VAL A 521 -12.59 32.51 26.66
CA VAL A 521 -12.02 33.35 25.59
C VAL A 521 -12.58 34.77 25.65
N GLN A 522 -13.86 34.95 25.96
CA GLN A 522 -14.47 36.28 26.10
C GLN A 522 -13.81 37.09 27.22
N ARG A 523 -13.63 36.49 28.41
CA ARG A 523 -12.93 37.18 29.51
C ARG A 523 -11.51 37.60 29.11
N LYS A 524 -10.78 36.73 28.42
CA LYS A 524 -9.44 37.04 27.90
C LYS A 524 -9.44 38.09 26.79
N ARG A 525 -10.48 38.11 25.97
CA ARG A 525 -10.69 39.12 24.93
C ARG A 525 -11.02 40.50 25.52
N ASP A 526 -11.74 40.54 26.64
CA ASP A 526 -12.06 41.81 27.32
C ASP A 526 -10.82 42.43 28.00
N GLU A 527 -9.81 41.62 28.32
CA GLU A 527 -8.52 42.06 28.90
C GLU A 527 -7.58 42.71 27.86
N VAL A 528 -7.85 42.58 26.56
CA VAL A 528 -6.94 43.04 25.49
C VAL A 528 -7.51 44.24 24.71
N ALA A 529 -6.64 45.23 24.46
CA ALA A 529 -7.02 46.46 23.76
C ALA A 529 -6.67 46.47 22.26
N PHE A 530 -6.11 45.37 21.72
CA PHE A 530 -5.69 45.32 20.32
C PHE A 530 -6.86 45.06 19.36
N SER A 531 -6.76 45.61 18.14
CA SER A 531 -7.73 45.37 17.07
C SER A 531 -7.57 43.96 16.50
N PRO A 532 -8.66 43.26 16.10
CA PRO A 532 -8.56 41.99 15.39
C PRO A 532 -7.78 42.06 14.05
N LYS A 533 -7.56 43.26 13.51
CA LYS A 533 -6.74 43.50 12.32
C LYS A 533 -5.23 43.48 12.62
N ASP A 534 -4.85 43.62 13.89
CA ASP A 534 -3.47 43.54 14.31
C ASP A 534 -3.06 42.07 14.46
N HIS A 535 -2.62 41.48 13.35
CA HIS A 535 -2.24 40.07 13.28
C HIS A 535 -1.09 39.72 14.23
N GLN A 536 -0.17 40.64 14.51
CA GLN A 536 0.98 40.37 15.36
C GLN A 536 0.57 40.30 16.84
N SER A 537 -0.28 41.21 17.29
CA SER A 537 -0.83 41.19 18.64
C SER A 537 -1.74 39.98 18.86
N VAL A 538 -2.56 39.63 17.86
CA VAL A 538 -3.38 38.40 17.91
C VAL A 538 -2.48 37.17 18.05
N GLU A 539 -1.45 37.02 17.23
CA GLU A 539 -0.56 35.85 17.29
C GLU A 539 0.18 35.75 18.63
N SER A 540 0.64 36.89 19.17
CA SER A 540 1.30 36.95 20.48
C SER A 540 0.35 36.52 21.61
N PHE A 541 -0.91 36.98 21.57
CA PHE A 541 -1.96 36.54 22.48
C PHE A 541 -2.20 35.03 22.39
N LEU A 542 -2.30 34.47 21.17
CA LEU A 542 -2.49 33.02 20.97
C LEU A 542 -1.36 32.20 21.57
N GLN A 543 -0.10 32.63 21.38
CA GLN A 543 1.06 31.93 21.90
C GLN A 543 1.13 31.99 23.43
N PHE A 544 0.80 33.13 24.02
CA PHE A 544 0.75 33.32 25.46
C PHE A 544 -0.33 32.45 26.12
N GLU A 545 -1.56 32.47 25.60
CA GLU A 545 -2.66 31.68 26.17
C GLU A 545 -2.46 30.17 25.95
N LYS A 546 -1.89 29.74 24.82
CA LYS A 546 -1.52 28.33 24.59
C LYS A 546 -0.46 27.80 25.55
N SER A 547 0.51 28.64 25.92
CA SER A 547 1.64 28.23 26.78
C SER A 547 1.30 28.27 28.27
N SER A 548 0.41 29.18 28.67
CA SER A 548 0.02 29.38 30.08
C SER A 548 -1.13 28.47 30.54
N ALA A 549 -1.98 27.99 29.63
CA ALA A 549 -3.25 27.38 30.03
C ALA A 549 -3.39 25.88 29.67
N ASN A 550 -3.55 25.05 30.71
CA ASN A 550 -4.13 23.71 30.56
C ASN A 550 -5.66 23.81 30.72
N THR A 551 -6.34 24.39 29.73
CA THR A 551 -7.78 24.67 29.83
C THR A 551 -8.61 23.41 30.01
N ARG A 552 -9.74 23.55 30.71
CA ARG A 552 -10.72 22.48 30.93
C ARG A 552 -11.19 21.86 29.61
N PHE A 553 -11.36 22.67 28.56
CA PHE A 553 -11.72 22.20 27.23
C PHE A 553 -10.64 21.32 26.59
N THR A 554 -9.36 21.69 26.73
CA THR A 554 -8.23 20.89 26.22
C THR A 554 -8.15 19.54 26.94
N GLN A 555 -8.36 19.51 28.26
CA GLN A 555 -8.42 18.27 29.04
C GLN A 555 -9.62 17.39 28.61
N TYR A 556 -10.78 18.01 28.41
CA TYR A 556 -11.98 17.31 27.94
C TYR A 556 -11.78 16.71 26.54
N TYR A 557 -11.18 17.48 25.61
CA TYR A 557 -10.80 16.98 24.29
C TYR A 557 -9.86 15.78 24.38
N LYS A 558 -8.77 15.86 25.18
CA LYS A 558 -7.86 14.74 25.40
C LYS A 558 -8.61 13.49 25.89
N SER A 559 -9.50 13.64 26.87
CA SER A 559 -10.34 12.55 27.37
C SER A 559 -11.26 11.94 26.30
N ILE A 560 -11.85 12.74 25.41
CA ILE A 560 -12.65 12.24 24.28
C ILE A 560 -11.78 11.41 23.33
N MET A 561 -10.59 11.93 22.99
CA MET A 561 -9.69 11.27 22.05
C MET A 561 -9.14 9.96 22.60
N GLU A 562 -8.78 9.91 23.88
CA GLU A 562 -8.39 8.68 24.58
C GLU A 562 -9.52 7.64 24.53
N LYS A 563 -10.75 8.04 24.87
CA LYS A 563 -11.93 7.17 24.79
C LYS A 563 -12.21 6.68 23.36
N ALA A 564 -11.94 7.51 22.35
CA ALA A 564 -12.06 7.10 20.95
C ALA A 564 -10.98 6.08 20.56
N ALA A 565 -9.73 6.30 20.98
CA ALA A 565 -8.63 5.38 20.76
C ALA A 565 -8.88 4.02 21.43
N SER A 566 -9.30 3.99 22.70
CA SER A 566 -9.64 2.76 23.41
C SER A 566 -10.80 2.00 22.75
N ARG A 567 -11.86 2.70 22.30
CA ARG A 567 -12.97 2.07 21.58
C ARG A 567 -12.53 1.41 20.28
N ASN A 568 -11.67 2.09 19.50
CA ASN A 568 -11.13 1.54 18.26
C ASN A 568 -10.24 0.32 18.52
N LEU A 569 -9.44 0.35 19.59
CA LEU A 569 -8.60 -0.79 19.99
C LEU A 569 -9.43 -2.02 20.36
N VAL A 570 -10.45 -1.85 21.22
CA VAL A 570 -11.36 -2.94 21.63
C VAL A 570 -12.13 -3.51 20.44
N MET A 571 -12.59 -2.66 19.53
CA MET A 571 -13.28 -3.09 18.30
C MET A 571 -12.35 -3.92 17.41
N ASN A 572 -11.11 -3.47 17.19
CA ASN A 572 -10.12 -4.19 16.40
C ASN A 572 -9.74 -5.56 17.03
N GLN A 573 -9.64 -5.64 18.36
CA GLN A 573 -9.38 -6.89 19.08
C GLN A 573 -10.56 -7.89 18.97
N LYS A 574 -11.81 -7.42 19.12
CA LYS A 574 -13.01 -8.24 18.92
C LYS A 574 -13.10 -8.79 17.49
N ILE A 575 -12.72 -7.99 16.50
CA ILE A 575 -12.73 -8.42 15.09
C ILE A 575 -11.59 -9.41 14.82
N SER A 576 -10.38 -9.16 15.32
CA SER A 576 -9.25 -10.07 15.18
C SER A 576 -9.57 -11.45 15.79
N SER A 577 -10.16 -11.48 16.98
CA SER A 577 -10.59 -12.75 17.61
C SER A 577 -11.72 -13.44 16.83
N MET A 578 -12.68 -12.71 16.24
CA MET A 578 -13.71 -13.29 15.36
C MET A 578 -13.13 -13.87 14.07
N LEU A 579 -12.15 -13.21 13.45
CA LEU A 579 -11.46 -13.69 12.24
C LEU A 579 -10.60 -14.92 12.55
N GLN A 580 -9.89 -14.93 13.67
CA GLN A 580 -9.14 -16.09 14.15
C GLN A 580 -10.06 -17.29 14.42
N LYS A 581 -11.24 -17.09 15.04
CA LYS A 581 -12.23 -18.15 15.25
C LYS A 581 -12.79 -18.70 13.93
N LYS A 582 -13.00 -17.87 12.90
CA LYS A 582 -13.41 -18.32 11.56
C LYS A 582 -12.31 -19.08 10.82
N SER A 583 -11.06 -18.67 10.96
CA SER A 583 -9.90 -19.37 10.40
C SER A 583 -9.68 -20.74 11.06
N LYS A 584 -9.84 -20.83 12.40
CA LYS A 584 -9.81 -22.10 13.15
C LYS A 584 -10.96 -23.04 12.74
N ARG A 585 -12.18 -22.54 12.54
CA ARG A 585 -13.31 -23.33 12.04
C ARG A 585 -13.10 -23.82 10.60
N LYS A 586 -12.49 -23.02 9.72
CA LYS A 586 -12.12 -23.47 8.36
C LYS A 586 -11.03 -24.55 8.37
N LYS A 587 -10.10 -24.53 9.33
CA LYS A 587 -9.07 -25.58 9.50
C LYS A 587 -9.62 -26.89 10.09
N GLN A 588 -10.73 -26.86 10.83
CA GLN A 588 -11.39 -28.06 11.38
C GLN A 588 -12.32 -28.78 10.38
N LEU A 589 -12.58 -28.21 9.20
CA LEU A 589 -13.47 -28.77 8.17
C LEU A 589 -12.73 -29.46 7.01
N LEU A 590 -11.43 -29.75 7.17
CA LEU A 590 -10.67 -30.65 6.30
C LEU A 590 -10.64 -32.04 6.97
N PRO A 591 -11.14 -33.12 6.34
CA PRO A 591 -11.17 -34.44 6.97
C PRO A 591 -9.76 -35.03 7.01
N ASN A 592 -9.29 -35.38 8.22
CA ASN A 592 -8.15 -36.26 8.42
C ASN A 592 -8.56 -37.69 8.07
N ASN A 593 -8.10 -38.20 6.92
CA ASN A 593 -8.08 -39.63 6.67
C ASN A 593 -6.98 -40.27 7.50
N THR A 594 -7.38 -41.01 8.53
CA THR A 594 -6.51 -42.04 9.14
C THR A 594 -7.30 -43.34 9.17
N LEU A 595 -6.79 -44.33 8.43
CA LEU A 595 -7.30 -45.69 8.36
C LEU A 595 -7.19 -46.37 9.72
N HIS A 596 -8.29 -46.93 10.22
CA HIS A 596 -8.25 -48.19 10.96
C HIS A 596 -9.48 -49.02 10.62
N GLY A 597 -9.24 -50.30 10.31
CA GLY A 597 -10.24 -51.25 9.83
C GLY A 597 -10.94 -52.02 10.94
N GLY A 598 -12.01 -52.72 10.55
CA GLY A 598 -12.75 -53.63 11.42
C GLY A 598 -14.16 -53.92 10.91
N ALA A 599 -14.28 -54.97 10.09
CA ALA A 599 -15.37 -55.95 9.97
C ALA A 599 -16.87 -55.55 10.17
N ASN A 600 -17.62 -55.87 9.10
CA ASN A 600 -18.86 -56.65 9.05
C ASN A 600 -20.19 -56.22 9.73
N ASN A 601 -21.23 -56.47 8.91
CA ASN A 601 -22.64 -56.80 9.19
C ASN A 601 -23.69 -55.68 9.23
N GLU A 602 -24.50 -55.74 8.16
CA GLU A 602 -25.97 -55.62 8.07
C GLU A 602 -26.73 -55.38 9.39
N VAL A 603 -27.65 -54.39 9.37
CA VAL A 603 -29.11 -54.57 9.44
C VAL A 603 -29.79 -53.20 9.29
N LEU A 604 -30.80 -53.18 8.42
CA LEU A 604 -31.74 -52.08 8.20
C LEU A 604 -32.62 -51.82 9.43
N GLU A 605 -32.97 -50.56 9.69
CA GLU A 605 -34.30 -50.23 10.19
C GLU A 605 -34.79 -48.88 9.62
N GLU A 606 -36.01 -48.95 9.07
CA GLU A 606 -36.73 -47.89 8.36
C GLU A 606 -37.23 -46.77 9.29
N ARG A 607 -37.44 -45.57 8.73
CA ARG A 607 -38.73 -44.84 8.85
C ARG A 607 -38.82 -43.59 7.95
N LYS A 608 -39.63 -43.75 6.90
CA LYS A 608 -40.62 -42.83 6.28
C LYS A 608 -40.44 -41.32 6.39
N VAL A 609 -40.41 -40.65 5.23
CA VAL A 609 -41.11 -39.38 4.99
C VAL A 609 -41.80 -39.46 3.62
N ASP A 610 -43.11 -39.21 3.64
CA ASP A 610 -44.05 -39.29 2.52
C ASP A 610 -43.76 -38.30 1.38
N LEU A 611 -43.91 -38.80 0.16
CA LEU A 611 -44.08 -38.04 -1.08
C LEU A 611 -45.49 -38.30 -1.58
N SER A 612 -46.29 -37.25 -1.72
CA SER A 612 -47.52 -37.27 -2.52
C SER A 612 -47.35 -36.35 -3.73
N ILE A 613 -47.21 -36.96 -4.89
CA ILE A 613 -47.41 -36.39 -6.23
C ILE A 613 -48.78 -36.91 -6.69
N ASP A 614 -49.64 -36.06 -7.25
CA ASP A 614 -50.34 -36.39 -8.50
C ASP A 614 -50.95 -35.16 -9.20
N ASP A 615 -50.36 -34.84 -10.35
CA ASP A 615 -50.90 -34.76 -11.72
C ASP A 615 -52.18 -33.96 -12.08
N GLY A 616 -52.18 -33.44 -13.33
CA GLY A 616 -53.42 -33.31 -14.11
C GLY A 616 -53.92 -31.94 -14.62
N ARG A 617 -53.31 -31.46 -15.71
CA ARG A 617 -53.90 -30.84 -16.95
C ARG A 617 -54.78 -29.56 -16.97
N ASP A 618 -54.40 -28.76 -17.99
CA ASP A 618 -55.17 -27.99 -18.98
C ASP A 618 -55.93 -26.68 -18.64
N GLY A 619 -55.70 -25.67 -19.49
CA GLY A 619 -56.59 -24.52 -19.63
C GLY A 619 -55.93 -23.17 -19.95
N LYS A 620 -55.50 -22.96 -21.20
CA LYS A 620 -55.22 -21.61 -21.75
C LYS A 620 -56.50 -20.75 -21.73
N ARG A 621 -56.43 -19.52 -21.21
CA ARG A 621 -57.14 -18.36 -21.79
C ARG A 621 -56.55 -17.00 -21.39
N VAL A 622 -56.29 -16.23 -22.44
CA VAL A 622 -55.83 -14.83 -22.54
C VAL A 622 -56.81 -13.85 -21.89
N LYS A 623 -56.32 -12.80 -21.19
CA LYS A 623 -56.85 -11.42 -21.29
C LYS A 623 -56.00 -10.35 -20.56
N LYS A 624 -55.49 -9.42 -21.38
CA LYS A 624 -55.38 -7.94 -21.25
C LYS A 624 -55.56 -7.29 -19.86
N ARG A 625 -54.67 -6.33 -19.56
CA ARG A 625 -54.91 -4.87 -19.32
C ARG A 625 -53.55 -4.19 -19.06
N LYS A 626 -53.05 -3.23 -19.87
CA LYS A 626 -53.33 -1.77 -19.88
C LYS A 626 -53.47 -1.23 -18.44
N THR A 627 -52.65 -0.30 -17.96
CA THR A 627 -52.17 0.97 -18.55
C THR A 627 -50.95 1.45 -17.78
#